data_AF-A0A845DGE5-F1
#
_entry.id   AF-A0A845DGE5-F1
#
_cell.length_a   1.000
_cell.length_b   1.000
_cell.length_c   1.000
_cell.angle_alpha   90.00
_cell.angle_beta   90.00
_cell.angle_gamma   90.00
#
_symmetry.space_group_name_H-M   'P 1'
#
loop_
_entity.id
_entity.type
_entity.pdbx_description
1 polymer ?
#
loop_
_entity_poly.entity_id
_entity_poly.type
_entity_poly.pdbx_seq_one_letter_code
_entity_poly.pdbx_strand_id
1 'polypeptide(L)' 'MSQKRPKVLLAFNDDIRYNHVDSQDLTRLETFADWDWFSCEGGGIYDTNTDPQAALDFSKTLPGHDA' A
#
# COMPACT_ATOMS: atom_id res chain seq x y z
N MET A 1 2.42 -21.34 18.54
CA MET A 1 3.37 -20.32 18.05
C MET A 1 2.57 -19.06 17.79
N SER A 2 2.95 -17.89 18.32
CA SER A 2 2.29 -16.65 17.91
C SER A 2 2.58 -16.43 16.43
N GLN A 3 1.57 -16.60 15.57
CA GLN A 3 1.65 -16.07 14.22
C GLN A 3 1.77 -14.55 14.37
N LYS A 4 2.94 -13.99 14.04
CA LYS A 4 3.07 -12.55 13.91
C LYS A 4 2.06 -12.09 12.86
N ARG A 5 1.33 -11.03 13.18
CA ARG A 5 0.43 -10.37 12.23
C ARG A 5 1.31 -9.79 11.11
N PRO A 6 0.98 -10.05 9.83
CA PRO A 6 1.70 -9.46 8.72
C PRO A 6 1.52 -7.94 8.74
N LYS A 7 2.58 -7.24 8.33
CA LYS A 7 2.56 -5.80 8.07
C LYS A 7 2.44 -5.57 6.57
N VAL A 8 1.33 -4.98 6.13
CA VAL A 8 1.01 -4.82 4.70
C VAL A 8 1.14 -3.35 4.30
N LEU A 9 1.85 -3.07 3.21
CA LEU A 9 1.89 -1.73 2.64
C LEU A 9 0.91 -1.61 1.47
N LEU A 10 -0.13 -0.80 1.64
CA LEU A 10 -1.04 -0.45 0.54
C LEU A 10 -0.44 0.72 -0.24
N ALA A 11 -0.26 0.57 -1.56
CA ALA A 11 0.36 1.59 -2.41
C ALA A 11 -0.53 1.93 -3.60
N PHE A 12 -1.19 3.09 -3.55
CA PHE A 12 -2.05 3.64 -4.60
C PHE A 12 -2.36 5.11 -4.29
N ASN A 13 -2.87 5.85 -5.28
CA ASN A 13 -3.15 7.28 -5.15
C ASN A 13 -4.43 7.58 -4.34
N ASP A 14 -4.64 8.86 -4.08
CA ASP A 14 -5.76 9.36 -3.28
C ASP A 14 -7.13 9.02 -3.90
N ASP A 15 -7.25 9.07 -5.23
CA ASP A 15 -8.49 8.72 -5.93
C ASP A 15 -8.91 7.27 -5.61
N ILE A 16 -7.97 6.32 -5.70
CA ILE A 16 -8.23 4.93 -5.31
C ILE A 16 -8.56 4.84 -3.81
N ARG A 17 -7.80 5.53 -2.95
CA ARG A 17 -7.99 5.48 -1.49
C ARG A 17 -9.39 5.89 -1.05
N TYR A 18 -9.94 6.93 -1.67
CA TYR A 18 -11.17 7.56 -1.23
C TYR A 18 -12.40 7.15 -2.04
N ASN A 19 -12.23 6.74 -3.31
CA ASN A 19 -13.35 6.40 -4.19
C ASN A 19 -13.51 4.91 -4.48
N HIS A 20 -12.48 4.09 -4.24
CA HIS A 20 -12.48 2.67 -4.63
C HIS A 20 -12.22 1.70 -3.48
N VAL A 21 -11.54 2.12 -2.42
CA VAL A 21 -11.27 1.27 -1.26
C VAL A 21 -12.42 1.32 -0.26
N ASP A 22 -13.13 0.21 -0.10
CA ASP A 22 -14.20 0.07 0.88
C ASP A 22 -13.64 0.02 2.31
N SER A 23 -14.25 0.80 3.21
CA SER A 23 -13.89 0.79 4.63
C SER A 23 -14.18 -0.56 5.29
N GLN A 24 -15.19 -1.31 4.84
CA GLN A 24 -15.47 -2.66 5.35
C GLN A 24 -14.32 -3.62 5.05
N ASP A 25 -13.71 -3.52 3.88
CA ASP A 25 -12.58 -4.37 3.52
C ASP A 25 -11.31 -4.00 4.31
N LEU A 26 -11.09 -2.72 4.60
CA LEU A 26 -10.01 -2.29 5.50
C LEU A 26 -10.22 -2.80 6.93
N THR A 27 -11.44 -2.70 7.46
CA THR A 27 -11.78 -3.28 8.78
C THR A 27 -11.58 -4.80 8.80
N ARG A 28 -11.89 -5.49 7.70
CA ARG A 28 -11.61 -6.93 7.55
C ARG A 28 -10.10 -7.21 7.52
N LEU A 29 -9.31 -6.40 6.82
CA LEU A 29 -7.85 -6.49 6.79
C LEU A 29 -7.26 -6.35 8.21
N GLU A 30 -7.75 -5.40 8.99
CA GLU A 30 -7.35 -5.16 10.39
C GLU A 30 -7.64 -6.35 11.31
N THR A 31 -8.53 -7.28 10.95
CA THR A 31 -8.75 -8.47 11.78
C THR A 31 -7.52 -9.38 11.82
N PHE A 32 -6.70 -9.40 10.76
CA PHE A 32 -5.57 -10.33 10.64
C PHE A 32 -4.23 -9.68 10.32
N ALA A 33 -4.18 -8.43 9.84
CA ALA A 33 -2.95 -7.72 9.46
C ALA A 33 -2.88 -6.32 10.07
N ASP A 34 -1.66 -5.83 10.25
CA ASP A 34 -1.42 -4.40 10.48
C ASP A 34 -1.08 -3.79 9.11
N TRP A 35 -1.54 -2.57 8.80
CA TRP A 35 -1.33 -2.00 7.48
C TRP A 35 -1.06 -0.50 7.55
N ASP A 36 -0.27 -0.03 6.60
CA ASP A 36 -0.01 1.38 6.32
C ASP A 36 -0.39 1.68 4.86
N TRP A 37 -0.61 2.96 4.55
CA TRP A 37 -0.88 3.42 3.19
C TRP A 37 0.18 4.42 2.74
N PHE A 38 0.73 4.17 1.56
CA PHE A 38 1.64 5.04 0.85
C PHE A 38 0.93 5.60 -0.39
N SER A 39 0.74 6.93 -0.42
CA SER A 39 0.18 7.59 -1.60
C SER A 39 1.23 7.62 -2.71
N CYS A 40 0.89 7.03 -3.85
CA CYS A 40 1.75 7.00 -5.03
C CYS A 40 0.94 6.93 -6.31
N GLU A 41 1.49 7.51 -7.37
CA GLU A 41 0.96 7.33 -8.71
C GLU A 41 1.53 6.08 -9.36
N GLY A 42 0.71 5.42 -10.17
CA GLY A 42 1.18 4.44 -11.13
C GLY A 42 1.83 5.12 -12.35
N GLY A 43 2.02 4.34 -13.41
CA GLY A 43 2.17 4.91 -14.75
C GLY A 43 0.80 5.07 -15.41
N GLY A 44 0.77 5.11 -16.75
CA GLY A 44 -0.46 4.94 -17.50
C GLY A 44 -1.04 3.53 -17.35
N ILE A 45 -2.23 3.29 -17.90
CA ILE A 45 -2.88 1.96 -17.88
C ILE A 45 -2.04 0.84 -18.51
N TYR A 46 -1.02 1.18 -19.30
CA TYR A 46 -0.09 0.24 -19.94
C TYR A 46 1.37 0.43 -19.52
N ASP A 47 1.65 1.38 -18.64
CA ASP A 47 3.02 1.79 -18.29
C ASP A 47 3.24 1.73 -16.78
N THR A 48 4.48 1.56 -16.37
CA THR A 48 4.89 1.72 -14.97
C THR A 48 5.24 3.16 -14.66
N ASN A 49 5.18 3.55 -13.39
CA ASN A 49 5.68 4.85 -12.97
C ASN A 49 7.19 4.94 -13.30
N THR A 50 7.59 5.99 -14.01
CA THR A 50 8.99 6.24 -14.42
C THR A 50 9.66 7.32 -13.58
N ASP A 51 8.96 7.90 -12.60
CA ASP A 51 9.53 8.88 -11.68
C ASP A 51 10.54 8.20 -10.72
N PRO A 52 11.84 8.51 -10.85
CA PRO A 52 12.87 7.93 -10.00
C PRO A 52 12.71 8.37 -8.53
N GLN A 53 12.13 9.55 -8.26
CA GLN A 53 11.91 10.02 -6.90
C GLN A 53 10.81 9.21 -6.22
N ALA A 54 9.72 8.90 -6.94
CA ALA A 54 8.67 8.02 -6.45
C ALA A 54 9.21 6.62 -6.11
N ALA A 55 10.08 6.06 -6.95
CA ALA A 55 10.73 4.78 -6.68
C ALA A 55 11.63 4.82 -5.43
N LEU A 56 12.39 5.90 -5.27
CA LEU A 56 13.23 6.11 -4.08
C LEU A 56 12.39 6.22 -2.81
N ASP A 57 11.30 6.99 -2.84
CA ASP A 57 10.45 7.18 -1.68
C ASP A 57 9.68 5.91 -1.33
N PHE A 58 9.21 5.14 -2.33
CA PHE A 58 8.65 3.80 -2.12
C PHE A 58 9.66 2.85 -1.45
N SER A 59 10.92 2.85 -1.91
CA SER A 59 11.97 1.99 -1.35
C SER A 59 12.31 2.30 0.12
N LYS A 60 12.10 3.54 0.57
CA LYS A 60 12.30 3.94 1.97
C LYS A 60 11.14 3.52 2.87
N THR A 61 9.94 3.36 2.32
CA THR A 61 8.72 2.99 3.06
C THR A 61 8.56 1.48 3.21
N LEU A 62 9.06 0.71 2.24
CA LEU A 62 9.04 -0.76 2.23
C LEU A 62 9.60 -1.44 3.50
N PRO A 63 10.74 -1.01 4.08
CA PRO A 63 11.32 -1.67 5.25
C PRO A 63 10.34 -1.76 6.44
N GLY A 64 10.16 -2.97 6.95
CA GLY A 64 9.26 -3.25 8.07
C GLY A 64 7.88 -3.74 7.67
N HIS A 65 7.57 -3.77 6.37
CA HIS A 65 6.42 -4.47 5.80
C HIS A 65 6.83 -5.86 5.28
N ASP A 66 5.92 -6.83 5.39
CA ASP A 66 6.11 -8.20 4.94
C ASP A 66 5.61 -8.43 3.50
N ALA A 67 4.71 -7.56 3.03
CA ALA A 67 4.10 -7.58 1.70
C ALA A 67 3.76 -6.17 1.22
#